data_AF-A0A326GFJ0-F1
#
_entry.id   AF-A0A326GFJ0-F1
#
_cell.length_a   1.000
_cell.length_b   1.000
_cell.length_c   1.000
_cell.angle_alpha   90.00
_cell.angle_beta   90.00
_cell.angle_gamma   90.00
#
_symmetry.space_group_name_H-M   'P 1'
#
loop_
_entity.id
_entity.type
_entity.pdbx_description
1 polymer ?
#
loop_
_entity_poly.entity_id
_entity_poly.type
_entity_poly.pdbx_seq_one_letter_code
_entity_poly.pdbx_strand_id
1 'polypeptide(L)' 'MSRSRRKTPVMPITTAESDKAYKTREHRRERAHVREALAQGNESKHPKAFGNPWSGDKDGKQYAPHLKDAWRK' A
#
# COMPACT_ATOMS: atom_id res chain seq x y z
N MET A 1 -16.31 -8.86 21.71
CA MET A 1 -16.17 -7.85 20.64
C MET A 1 -17.40 -7.89 19.73
N SER A 2 -18.37 -7.00 19.95
CA SER A 2 -19.58 -6.92 19.13
C SER A 2 -19.28 -6.24 17.79
N ARG A 3 -19.56 -6.93 16.68
CA ARG A 3 -19.37 -6.39 15.32
C ARG A 3 -20.51 -5.43 15.02
N SER A 4 -20.22 -4.13 14.96
CA SER A 4 -21.20 -3.13 14.52
C SER A 4 -21.53 -3.35 13.04
N ARG A 5 -22.74 -3.84 12.75
CA ARG A 5 -23.24 -4.07 11.37
C ARG A 5 -23.55 -2.78 10.59
N ARG A 6 -23.58 -1.63 11.26
CA ARG A 6 -23.82 -0.31 10.61
C ARG A 6 -22.54 0.32 10.06
N LYS A 7 -21.37 0.02 10.65
CA LYS A 7 -20.09 0.59 10.23
C LYS A 7 -19.54 -0.14 8.99
N THR A 8 -18.78 0.59 8.17
CA THR A 8 -18.01 -0.03 7.08
C THR A 8 -17.03 -1.03 7.68
N PRO A 9 -17.07 -2.31 7.25
CA PRO A 9 -16.17 -3.31 7.79
C PRO A 9 -14.75 -2.99 7.33
N VAL A 10 -13.85 -3.06 8.30
CA VAL A 10 -12.42 -2.79 8.14
C VAL A 10 -11.69 -4.03 8.62
N MET A 11 -10.95 -4.66 7.72
CA MET A 11 -10.23 -5.90 8.01
C MET A 11 -8.73 -5.63 8.13
N PRO A 12 -8.04 -6.19 9.14
CA PRO A 12 -6.59 -6.19 9.14
C PRO A 12 -6.08 -7.05 7.99
N ILE A 13 -4.98 -6.65 7.35
CA ILE A 13 -4.31 -7.50 6.37
C ILE A 13 -3.47 -8.52 7.14
N THR A 14 -3.98 -9.73 7.34
CA THR A 14 -3.31 -10.78 8.12
C THR A 14 -2.62 -11.84 7.27
N THR A 15 -2.84 -11.82 5.95
CA THR A 15 -2.35 -12.84 5.01
C THR A 15 -1.09 -12.43 4.27
N ALA A 16 -0.63 -11.18 4.42
CA ALA A 16 0.60 -10.72 3.79
C ALA A 16 1.81 -11.33 4.53
N GLU A 17 2.49 -12.28 3.90
CA GLU A 17 3.67 -12.93 4.48
C GLU A 17 4.88 -11.98 4.60
N SER A 18 4.99 -10.99 3.71
CA SER A 18 6.12 -10.05 3.69
C SER A 18 5.81 -8.73 2.97
N ASP A 19 6.39 -7.61 3.45
CA ASP A 19 6.46 -6.33 2.73
C ASP A 19 7.51 -6.32 1.62
N LYS A 20 8.20 -7.45 1.39
CA LYS A 20 9.27 -7.55 0.39
C LYS A 20 8.79 -7.13 -0.99
N ALA A 21 7.57 -7.52 -1.39
CA ALA A 21 7.00 -7.17 -2.69
C ALA A 21 6.81 -5.65 -2.84
N TYR A 22 6.15 -5.02 -1.86
CA TYR A 22 6.02 -3.57 -1.75
C TYR A 22 7.38 -2.85 -1.87
N LYS A 23 8.36 -3.19 -1.01
CA LYS A 23 9.69 -2.55 -1.03
C LYS A 23 10.40 -2.75 -2.38
N THR A 24 10.30 -3.93 -2.96
CA THR A 24 10.90 -4.23 -4.27
C THR A 24 10.31 -3.36 -5.38
N ARG A 25 8.99 -3.16 -5.37
CA ARG A 25 8.28 -2.31 -6.34
C ARG A 25 8.71 -0.85 -6.21
N GLU A 26 8.73 -0.30 -5.00
CA GLU A 26 9.09 1.10 -4.79
C GLU A 26 10.57 1.37 -5.13
N HIS A 27 11.50 0.48 -4.73
CA HIS A 27 12.90 0.61 -5.15
C HIS A 27 13.13 0.42 -6.65
N ARG A 28 12.26 -0.34 -7.34
CA ARG A 28 12.30 -0.41 -8.81
C ARG A 28 11.88 0.93 -9.43
N ARG A 29 10.85 1.60 -8.89
CA ARG A 29 10.40 2.93 -9.35
C ARG A 29 11.47 4.00 -9.10
N GLU A 30 12.06 4.01 -7.92
CA GLU A 30 13.18 4.90 -7.57
C GLU A 30 14.32 4.76 -8.59
N ARG A 31 14.78 3.51 -8.82
CA ARG A 31 15.86 3.26 -9.79
C ARG A 31 15.50 3.66 -11.23
N ALA A 32 14.25 3.46 -11.65
CA ALA A 32 13.80 3.90 -12.97
C ALA A 32 13.86 5.43 -13.10
N HIS A 33 13.39 6.15 -12.09
CA HIS A 33 13.43 7.61 -12.07
C HIS A 33 14.86 8.15 -12.01
N VAL A 34 15.75 7.53 -11.22
CA VAL A 34 17.17 7.94 -11.17
C VAL A 34 17.82 7.76 -12.54
N ARG A 35 17.55 6.64 -13.23
CA ARG A 35 18.07 6.40 -14.58
C ARG A 35 17.60 7.45 -15.58
N GLU A 36 16.31 7.80 -15.53
CA GLU A 36 15.74 8.82 -16.39
C GLU A 36 16.30 10.23 -16.09
N ALA A 37 16.41 10.59 -14.81
CA ALA A 37 16.98 11.87 -14.39
C ALA A 37 18.45 12.02 -14.84
N LEU A 38 19.27 10.98 -14.67
CA LEU A 38 20.65 10.95 -15.15
C LEU A 38 20.74 11.08 -16.67
N ALA A 39 19.85 10.43 -17.42
CA ALA A 39 19.83 10.52 -18.89
C ALA A 39 19.44 11.92 -19.38
N GLN A 40 18.58 12.63 -18.63
CA GLN A 40 18.13 13.98 -18.95
C GLN A 40 19.04 15.09 -18.38
N GLY A 41 20.05 14.74 -17.58
CA GLY A 41 20.89 15.71 -16.87
C GLY A 41 20.17 16.45 -15.74
N ASN A 42 19.04 15.92 -15.27
CA ASN A 42 18.22 16.49 -14.20
C ASN A 42 18.57 15.87 -12.85
N GLU A 43 18.26 16.59 -11.77
CA GLU A 43 18.40 16.05 -10.42
C GLU A 43 17.31 15.01 -10.13
N SER A 44 17.70 13.88 -9.51
CA SER A 44 16.76 12.84 -9.12
C SER A 44 15.91 13.26 -7.92
N LYS A 45 14.64 12.83 -7.89
CA LYS A 45 13.79 13.05 -6.71
C LYS A 45 14.38 12.39 -5.46
N HIS A 46 14.17 13.04 -4.32
CA HIS A 46 14.60 12.51 -3.02
C HIS A 46 13.98 11.12 -2.76
N PRO A 47 14.72 10.14 -2.17
CA PRO A 47 14.24 8.76 -1.95
C PRO A 47 12.88 8.65 -1.23
N LYS A 48 12.60 9.56 -0.28
CA LYS A 48 11.31 9.64 0.42
C LYS A 48 10.11 10.01 -0.46
N ALA A 49 10.33 10.45 -1.70
CA ALA A 49 9.27 10.66 -2.68
C ALA A 49 8.75 9.33 -3.25
N PHE A 50 9.48 8.22 -3.05
CA PHE A 50 9.07 6.89 -3.50
C PHE A 50 8.48 6.07 -2.35
N GLY A 51 7.27 5.58 -2.58
CA GLY A 51 6.51 4.81 -1.61
C GLY A 51 5.76 5.65 -0.58
N ASN A 52 4.64 5.12 -0.10
CA ASN A 52 3.93 5.61 1.08
C ASN A 52 4.08 4.56 2.21
N PRO A 53 4.69 4.90 3.35
CA PRO A 53 4.86 3.99 4.49
C PRO A 53 3.57 3.30 4.95
N TRP A 54 2.41 3.95 4.78
CA TRP A 54 1.09 3.44 5.16
C TRP A 54 0.42 2.55 4.10
N SER A 55 1.13 2.27 2.99
CA SER A 55 0.64 1.45 1.88
C SER A 55 1.39 0.13 1.73
N GLY A 56 2.15 -0.25 2.77
CA GLY A 56 2.81 -1.55 2.82
C GLY A 56 1.78 -2.68 2.79
N ASP A 57 2.13 -3.80 2.15
CA ASP A 57 1.22 -4.94 2.03
C ASP A 57 0.87 -5.54 3.40
N LYS A 58 1.76 -5.42 4.40
CA LYS A 58 1.49 -5.81 5.80
C LYS A 58 0.85 -4.72 6.63
N ASP A 59 1.15 -3.46 6.33
CA ASP A 59 0.67 -2.33 7.10
C ASP A 59 -0.56 -1.73 6.43
N GLY A 60 -1.72 -2.24 6.84
CA GLY A 60 -2.97 -1.76 6.31
C GLY A 60 -4.21 -2.30 7.00
N LYS A 61 -5.26 -1.52 6.81
CA LYS A 61 -6.65 -1.87 7.11
C LYS A 61 -7.40 -1.80 5.81
N GLN A 62 -7.88 -2.92 5.30
CA GLN A 62 -8.66 -2.93 4.07
C GLN A 62 -10.12 -2.65 4.39
N TYR A 63 -10.64 -1.57 3.82
CA TYR A 63 -12.09 -1.32 3.82
C TYR A 63 -12.73 -2.31 2.86
N ALA A 64 -13.69 -3.08 3.35
CA ALA A 64 -14.38 -4.10 2.56
C ALA A 64 -15.87 -3.76 2.44
N PRO A 65 -16.26 -2.64 1.78
CA PRO A 65 -17.64 -2.16 1.77
C PRO A 65 -18.64 -3.20 1.25
N HIS A 66 -18.23 -4.10 0.35
CA HIS A 66 -19.05 -5.21 -0.16
C HIS A 66 -19.45 -6.24 0.91
N LEU A 67 -18.70 -6.37 2.00
CA LEU A 67 -19.06 -7.25 3.13
C LEU A 67 -20.25 -6.70 3.94
N LYS A 68 -20.63 -5.43 3.77
CA LYS A 68 -21.82 -4.87 4.44
C LYS A 68 -23.08 -5.66 4.11
N ASP A 69 -23.23 -6.09 2.85
CA ASP A 69 -24.42 -6.78 2.37
C ASP A 69 -24.43 -8.24 2.84
N ALA A 70 -23.26 -8.88 2.88
CA ALA A 70 -23.10 -10.22 3.42
C ALA A 70 -23.38 -10.30 4.94
N TRP A 71 -23.15 -9.23 5.70
CA TRP A 71 -23.36 -9.18 7.16
C TRP A 71 -24.77 -8.73 7.58
N ARG A 72 -25.58 -8.23 6.62
CA ARG A 72 -26.98 -7.82 6.83
C ARG A 72 -27.98 -8.95 6.62
N LYS A 73 -27.57 -10.08 6.02
CA LYS A 73 -28.31 -11.35 6.05
C LYS A 73 -28.22 -11.99 7.43
#